data_AF-A0A950XFG7-F1
#
_entry.id   AF-A0A950XFG7-F1
#
_cell.length_a   1.000
_cell.length_b   1.000
_cell.length_c   1.000
_cell.angle_alpha   90.00
_cell.angle_beta   90.00
_cell.angle_gamma   90.00
#
_symmetry.space_group_name_H-M   'P 1'
#
loop_
_entity.id
_entity.type
_entity.pdbx_description
1 polymer ?
#
loop_
_entity_poly.entity_id
_entity_poly.type
_entity_poly.pdbx_seq_one_letter_code
_entity_poly.pdbx_strand_id
1 'polypeptide(L)'
;MLLKPDPTFYASAKDAMKAPPETLAYVALLSATGNGSSDAIAVVDTDAASNAFAKEVGRVELPNTGDELHHFGWNACSAALCPFAPRPHVERRYLIVPGLRSSRVHVIDTKPDPSQPHIARVIEPEEIIAKTGYTRPHTVHCGPDAIYISAL
;
A
#
# COMPACT_ATOMS: atom_id res chain seq x y z
N MET A 1 19.82 -0.47 8.37
CA MET A 1 19.07 0.19 9.44
C MET A 1 19.09 1.69 9.18
N LEU A 2 17.94 2.35 9.16
CA LEU A 2 17.87 3.80 8.93
C LEU A 2 18.44 4.55 10.15
N LEU A 3 19.43 5.42 9.91
CA LEU A 3 20.08 6.27 10.93
C LEU A 3 19.22 7.49 11.32
N LYS A 4 18.24 7.84 10.48
CA LYS A 4 17.28 8.93 10.67
C LYS A 4 15.87 8.42 10.34
N PRO A 5 14.79 9.03 10.87
CA PRO A 5 13.44 8.70 10.44
C PRO A 5 13.27 8.79 8.92
N ASP A 6 12.36 7.99 8.38
CA ASP A 6 11.98 8.05 6.97
C ASP A 6 11.62 9.50 6.57
N PRO A 7 12.20 10.04 5.47
CA PRO A 7 11.98 11.43 5.07
C PRO A 7 10.52 11.74 4.67
N THR A 8 9.68 10.72 4.50
CA THR A 8 8.25 10.84 4.20
C THR A 8 7.36 10.79 5.46
N PHE A 9 7.97 10.78 6.65
CA PHE A 9 7.27 10.93 7.92
C PHE A 9 7.29 12.39 8.36
N TYR A 10 6.12 12.92 8.68
CA TYR A 10 5.92 14.32 9.02
C TYR A 10 5.31 14.44 10.42
N ALA A 11 5.90 15.26 11.28
CA ALA A 11 5.46 15.39 12.68
C ALA A 11 4.10 16.10 12.81
N SER A 12 3.70 16.88 11.81
CA SER A 12 2.44 17.61 11.78
C SER A 12 1.86 17.72 10.38
N ALA A 13 0.57 18.03 10.27
CA ALA A 13 -0.06 18.33 8.98
C ALA A 13 0.62 19.51 8.27
N LYS A 14 1.07 20.53 9.02
CA LYS A 14 1.79 21.68 8.45
C LYS A 14 3.12 21.29 7.81
N ASP A 15 3.83 20.33 8.39
CA ASP A 15 5.08 19.82 7.83
C ASP A 15 4.80 18.98 6.58
N ALA A 16 3.75 18.15 6.60
CA ALA A 16 3.33 17.37 5.44
C ALA A 16 2.95 18.27 4.24
N MET A 17 2.26 19.39 4.48
CA MET A 17 1.91 20.36 3.43
C MET A 17 3.12 21.07 2.80
N LYS A 18 4.28 21.06 3.46
CA LYS A 18 5.52 21.66 2.94
C LYS A 18 6.42 20.63 2.24
N ALA A 19 6.04 19.36 2.26
CA ALA A 19 6.81 18.30 1.64
C ALA A 19 6.86 18.47 0.11
N PRO A 20 7.83 17.85 -0.58
CA PRO A 20 7.83 17.79 -2.03
C PRO A 20 6.51 17.18 -2.56
N PRO A 21 6.00 17.65 -3.71
CA PRO A 21 4.88 17.02 -4.41
C PRO A 21 5.16 15.56 -4.75
N GLU A 22 4.11 14.76 -4.89
CA GLU A 22 4.19 13.38 -5.33
C GLU A 22 4.58 13.28 -6.81
N THR A 23 5.44 12.32 -7.14
CA THR A 23 5.87 12.03 -8.52
C THR A 23 5.29 10.73 -9.07
N LEU A 24 4.63 9.93 -8.21
CA LEU A 24 3.97 8.68 -8.58
C LEU A 24 2.64 8.55 -7.81
N ALA A 25 1.65 7.96 -8.46
CA ALA A 25 0.40 7.53 -7.85
C ALA A 25 0.21 6.01 -8.03
N TYR A 26 -0.03 5.30 -6.93
CA TYR A 26 -0.42 3.89 -6.96
C TYR A 26 -1.94 3.80 -7.05
N VAL A 27 -2.47 3.02 -7.99
CA VAL A 27 -3.91 2.93 -8.27
C VAL A 27 -4.34 1.47 -8.28
N ALA A 28 -5.36 1.16 -7.48
CA ALA A 28 -6.00 -0.15 -7.51
C ALA A 28 -6.83 -0.30 -8.78
N LEU A 29 -6.53 -1.35 -9.56
CA LEU A 29 -7.25 -1.72 -10.76
C LEU A 29 -8.07 -2.97 -10.49
N LEU A 30 -9.38 -2.86 -10.72
CA LEU A 30 -10.33 -3.95 -10.57
C LEU A 30 -10.63 -4.60 -11.92
N SER A 31 -10.43 -5.91 -12.02
CA SER A 31 -10.87 -6.74 -13.14
C SER A 31 -12.35 -7.09 -12.98
N ALA A 32 -13.22 -6.14 -13.33
CA ALA A 32 -14.66 -6.26 -13.13
C ALA A 32 -15.38 -7.20 -14.11
N THR A 33 -14.75 -7.57 -15.22
CA THR A 33 -15.43 -8.23 -16.35
C THR A 33 -15.49 -9.75 -16.24
N GLY A 34 -14.84 -10.35 -15.23
CA GLY A 34 -14.85 -11.82 -15.05
C GLY A 34 -14.21 -12.59 -16.21
N ASN A 35 -13.43 -11.91 -17.05
CA ASN A 35 -12.79 -12.50 -18.24
C ASN A 35 -11.52 -13.31 -17.91
N GLY A 36 -11.28 -13.62 -16.64
CA GLY A 36 -10.10 -14.33 -16.16
C GLY A 36 -8.87 -13.45 -15.92
N SER A 37 -8.93 -12.13 -16.13
CA SER A 37 -7.84 -11.22 -15.75
C SER A 37 -7.81 -11.01 -14.25
N SER A 38 -6.62 -10.92 -13.65
CA SER A 38 -6.45 -10.56 -12.25
C SER A 38 -6.56 -9.05 -12.04
N ASP A 39 -6.81 -8.67 -10.79
CA ASP A 39 -6.69 -7.28 -10.37
C ASP A 39 -5.20 -6.87 -10.38
N ALA A 40 -4.93 -5.56 -10.31
CA ALA A 40 -3.57 -5.06 -10.32
C ALA A 40 -3.40 -3.77 -9.51
N ILE A 41 -2.16 -3.45 -9.15
CA ILE A 41 -1.76 -2.08 -8.78
C ILE A 41 -1.03 -1.47 -9.97
N ALA A 42 -1.59 -0.40 -10.54
CA ALA A 42 -0.90 0.43 -11.51
C ALA A 42 -0.07 1.51 -10.81
N VAL A 43 1.05 1.88 -11.42
CA VAL A 43 1.88 3.01 -11.04
C VAL A 43 1.77 4.06 -12.14
N VAL A 44 1.21 5.21 -11.79
CA VAL A 44 1.01 6.34 -12.71
C VAL A 44 2.01 7.43 -12.39
N ASP A 45 2.70 7.95 -13.40
CA ASP A 45 3.60 9.10 -13.25
C ASP A 45 2.80 10.40 -13.10
N THR A 46 3.06 11.13 -12.01
CA THR A 46 2.40 12.39 -11.67
C THR A 46 3.34 13.59 -11.71
N ASP A 47 4.61 13.41 -12.09
CA ASP A 47 5.54 14.52 -12.24
C ASP A 47 5.28 15.27 -13.55
N ALA A 48 4.80 16.51 -13.45
CA ALA A 48 4.51 17.36 -14.62
C ALA A 48 5.75 17.66 -15.48
N ALA A 49 6.97 17.48 -14.96
CA ALA A 49 8.20 17.62 -15.73
C ALA A 49 8.62 16.32 -16.44
N SER A 50 7.98 15.18 -16.15
CA SER A 50 8.30 13.89 -16.75
C SER A 50 7.76 13.75 -18.18
N ASN A 51 8.54 13.11 -19.06
CA ASN A 51 8.08 12.70 -20.40
C ASN A 51 6.98 11.61 -20.35
N ALA A 52 6.84 10.96 -19.20
CA ALA A 52 5.81 9.97 -18.94
C ALA A 52 4.64 10.50 -18.10
N PHE A 53 4.56 11.81 -17.84
CA PHE A 53 3.46 12.42 -17.11
C PHE A 53 2.09 11.92 -17.57
N ALA A 54 1.24 11.56 -16.61
CA ALA A 54 -0.10 11.00 -16.81
C ALA A 54 -0.15 9.66 -17.57
N LYS A 55 0.93 8.87 -17.53
CA LYS A 55 0.98 7.50 -18.07
C LYS A 55 1.20 6.48 -16.97
N GLU A 56 0.69 5.27 -17.22
CA GLU A 56 1.09 4.09 -16.46
C GLU A 56 2.56 3.76 -16.79
N VAL A 57 3.41 3.79 -15.77
CA VAL A 57 4.86 3.52 -15.86
C VAL A 57 5.26 2.21 -15.20
N GLY A 58 4.34 1.56 -14.47
CA GLY A 58 4.54 0.26 -13.87
C GLY A 58 3.24 -0.40 -13.48
N ARG A 59 3.29 -1.72 -13.25
CA ARG A 59 2.13 -2.54 -12.89
C ARG A 59 2.55 -3.76 -12.08
N VAL A 60 1.75 -4.09 -11.08
CA VAL A 60 1.81 -5.37 -10.35
C VAL A 60 0.48 -6.08 -10.55
N GLU A 61 0.47 -7.07 -11.43
CA GLU A 61 -0.67 -7.99 -11.56
C GLU A 61 -0.69 -8.94 -10.37
N LEU A 62 -1.86 -9.12 -9.77
CA LEU A 62 -2.02 -10.08 -8.69
C LEU A 62 -1.97 -11.51 -9.25
N PRO A 63 -1.45 -12.48 -8.48
CA PRO A 63 -1.29 -13.86 -8.96
C PRO A 63 -2.63 -14.58 -9.13
N ASN A 64 -3.70 -14.07 -8.49
CA ASN A 64 -4.99 -14.71 -8.39
C ASN A 64 -6.08 -13.80 -8.96
N THR A 65 -7.19 -14.40 -9.38
CA THR A 65 -8.38 -13.66 -9.84
C THR A 65 -9.41 -13.53 -8.71
N GLY A 66 -10.27 -12.51 -8.81
CA GLY A 66 -11.39 -12.34 -7.89
C GLY A 66 -11.03 -11.83 -6.49
N ASP A 67 -9.90 -11.12 -6.36
CA ASP A 67 -9.54 -10.43 -5.12
C ASP A 67 -10.49 -9.27 -4.80
N GLU A 68 -10.99 -8.56 -5.81
CA GLU A 68 -11.81 -7.35 -5.67
C GLU A 68 -11.04 -6.26 -4.94
N LEU A 69 -9.94 -5.77 -5.54
CA LEU A 69 -9.19 -4.66 -4.97
C LEU A 69 -10.08 -3.42 -4.78
N HIS A 70 -9.94 -2.78 -3.62
CA HIS A 70 -10.79 -1.66 -3.25
C HIS A 70 -10.01 -0.54 -2.54
N HIS A 71 -9.71 -0.72 -1.25
CA HIS A 71 -8.89 0.19 -0.46
C HIS A 71 -7.55 -0.48 -0.14
N PHE A 72 -6.48 0.31 -0.06
CA PHE A 72 -5.17 -0.16 0.38
C PHE A 72 -4.43 0.97 1.11
N GLY A 73 -3.33 0.65 1.79
CA GLY A 73 -2.57 1.62 2.57
C GLY A 73 -1.10 1.25 2.71
N TRP A 74 -0.34 2.08 3.40
CA TRP A 74 1.08 1.83 3.67
C TRP A 74 1.28 1.00 4.93
N ASN A 75 2.40 0.25 5.01
CA ASN A 75 2.83 -0.44 6.22
C ASN A 75 3.19 0.51 7.37
N ALA A 76 3.71 1.70 7.04
CA ALA A 76 4.11 2.72 7.99
C ALA A 76 3.92 4.11 7.38
N CYS A 77 3.69 5.10 8.24
CA CYS A 77 3.50 6.49 7.86
C CYS A 77 3.88 7.40 9.04
N SER A 78 3.53 8.69 8.96
CA SER A 78 3.80 9.69 9.99
C SER A 78 3.39 9.29 11.42
N ALA A 79 2.44 8.36 11.59
CA ALA A 79 2.09 7.80 12.90
C ALA A 79 3.28 7.12 13.61
N ALA A 80 4.32 6.70 12.88
CA ALA A 80 5.55 6.19 13.46
C ALA A 80 6.33 7.24 14.29
N LEU A 81 6.01 8.52 14.14
CA LEU A 81 6.55 9.63 14.96
C LEU A 81 5.70 9.92 16.20
N CYS A 82 4.61 9.17 16.46
CA CYS A 82 3.76 9.38 17.63
C CYS A 82 4.58 9.32 18.93
N PRO A 83 4.52 10.35 19.80
CA PRO A 83 5.36 10.40 21.01
C PRO A 83 5.18 9.24 21.99
N PHE A 84 3.96 8.65 22.06
CA PHE A 84 3.65 7.59 23.01
C PHE A 84 4.06 6.18 22.51
N ALA A 85 4.36 6.03 21.22
CA ALA A 85 4.75 4.76 20.61
C ALA A 85 5.70 5.01 19.41
N PRO A 86 6.88 5.61 19.64
CA PRO A 86 7.78 5.99 18.57
C PRO A 86 8.38 4.74 17.92
N ARG A 87 8.32 4.67 16.59
CA ARG A 87 8.98 3.64 15.79
C ARG A 87 9.83 4.28 14.69
N PRO A 88 10.92 4.97 15.04
CA PRO A 88 11.72 5.72 14.06
C PRO A 88 12.49 4.83 13.07
N HIS A 89 12.54 3.52 13.31
CA HIS A 89 13.29 2.56 12.47
C HIS A 89 12.40 1.74 11.52
N VAL A 90 11.13 2.13 11.33
CA VAL A 90 10.30 1.65 10.21
C VAL A 90 10.32 2.65 9.06
N GLU A 91 10.00 2.18 7.86
CA GLU A 91 9.93 3.00 6.64
C GLU A 91 8.60 2.82 5.91
N ARG A 92 8.16 3.88 5.22
CA ARG A 92 7.05 3.82 4.26
C ARG A 92 7.57 3.11 3.02
N ARG A 93 7.28 1.82 2.90
CA ARG A 93 7.88 0.98 1.85
C ARG A 93 6.93 -0.03 1.22
N TYR A 94 6.07 -0.64 2.02
CA TYR A 94 5.18 -1.67 1.52
C TYR A 94 3.76 -1.12 1.39
N LEU A 95 3.15 -1.36 0.24
CA LEU A 95 1.71 -1.27 0.09
C LEU A 95 1.08 -2.54 0.67
N ILE A 96 0.06 -2.35 1.50
CA ILE A 96 -0.75 -3.40 2.11
C ILE A 96 -2.07 -3.41 1.38
N VAL A 97 -2.25 -4.41 0.52
CA VAL A 97 -3.30 -4.46 -0.49
C VAL A 97 -4.23 -5.66 -0.23
N PRO A 98 -5.32 -5.45 0.53
CA PRO A 98 -6.33 -6.48 0.75
C PRO A 98 -7.23 -6.67 -0.48
N GLY A 99 -7.61 -7.92 -0.74
CA GLY A 99 -8.73 -8.26 -1.61
C GLY A 99 -10.04 -8.27 -0.82
N LEU A 100 -10.96 -7.38 -1.17
CA LEU A 100 -12.26 -7.25 -0.50
C LEU A 100 -13.08 -8.54 -0.56
N ARG A 101 -12.95 -9.29 -1.66
CA ARG A 101 -13.74 -10.51 -1.87
C ARG A 101 -13.00 -11.76 -1.41
N SER A 102 -11.72 -11.85 -1.74
CA SER A 102 -10.93 -13.04 -1.45
C SER A 102 -10.53 -13.14 0.02
N SER A 103 -10.44 -12.01 0.74
CA SER A 103 -9.79 -11.91 2.06
C SER A 103 -8.27 -12.15 2.06
N ARG A 104 -7.63 -12.21 0.89
CA ARG A 104 -6.17 -12.27 0.76
C ARG A 104 -5.57 -10.89 1.03
N VAL A 105 -4.37 -10.85 1.59
CA VAL A 105 -3.61 -9.59 1.75
C VAL A 105 -2.27 -9.71 1.03
N HIS A 106 -2.04 -8.83 0.07
CA HIS A 106 -0.77 -8.72 -0.65
C HIS A 106 0.10 -7.64 0.00
N VAL A 107 1.37 -7.94 0.22
CA VAL A 107 2.39 -6.99 0.68
C VAL A 107 3.30 -6.72 -0.51
N ILE A 108 3.22 -5.50 -1.05
CA ILE A 108 3.92 -5.09 -2.26
C ILE A 108 5.05 -4.12 -1.89
N ASP A 109 6.30 -4.48 -2.20
CA ASP A 109 7.49 -3.67 -1.95
C ASP A 109 7.68 -2.64 -3.07
N THR A 110 7.82 -1.36 -2.70
CA THR A 110 8.08 -0.26 -3.65
C THR A 110 9.55 0.15 -3.72
N LYS A 111 10.47 -0.67 -3.21
CA LYS A 111 11.91 -0.46 -3.28
C LYS A 111 12.60 -1.63 -3.99
N PRO A 112 13.77 -1.41 -4.61
CA PRO A 112 14.49 -0.13 -4.70
C PRO A 112 13.89 0.88 -5.69
N ASP A 113 13.09 0.42 -6.65
CA ASP A 113 12.46 1.25 -7.67
C ASP A 113 10.96 1.40 -7.40
N PRO A 114 10.47 2.60 -7.01
CA PRO A 114 9.05 2.83 -6.75
C PRO A 114 8.18 2.78 -8.01
N SER A 115 8.78 2.91 -9.20
CA SER A 115 8.05 2.72 -10.47
C SER A 115 7.84 1.24 -10.82
N GLN A 116 8.62 0.33 -10.24
CA GLN A 116 8.55 -1.12 -10.48
C GLN A 116 8.35 -1.91 -9.16
N PRO A 117 7.21 -1.73 -8.48
CA PRO A 117 6.93 -2.47 -7.26
C PRO A 117 6.76 -3.98 -7.54
N HIS A 118 6.89 -4.81 -6.50
CA HIS A 118 6.74 -6.27 -6.63
C HIS A 118 6.12 -6.89 -5.37
N ILE A 119 5.45 -8.03 -5.52
CA ILE A 119 4.86 -8.75 -4.38
C ILE A 119 5.98 -9.37 -3.56
N ALA A 120 6.13 -8.90 -2.32
CA ALA A 120 7.08 -9.45 -1.35
C ALA A 120 6.48 -10.58 -0.52
N ARG A 121 5.16 -10.54 -0.29
CA ARG A 121 4.45 -11.57 0.47
C ARG A 121 2.97 -11.59 0.13
N VAL A 122 2.37 -12.77 0.24
CA VAL A 122 0.93 -12.98 0.24
C VAL A 122 0.53 -13.62 1.57
N ILE A 123 -0.55 -13.11 2.18
CA ILE A 123 -1.22 -13.74 3.32
C ILE A 123 -2.54 -14.30 2.81
N GLU A 124 -2.65 -15.62 2.80
CA GLU A 124 -3.81 -16.32 2.25
C GLU A 124 -5.04 -16.18 3.16
N PRO A 125 -6.26 -16.27 2.58
CA PRO A 125 -7.52 -16.07 3.32
C PRO A 125 -7.65 -16.95 4.55
N GLU A 126 -7.20 -18.21 4.48
CA GLU A 126 -7.29 -19.17 5.58
C GLU A 126 -6.50 -18.70 6.79
N GLU A 127 -5.35 -18.06 6.60
CA GLU A 127 -4.54 -17.50 7.69
C GLU A 127 -5.25 -16.32 8.36
N ILE A 128 -5.86 -15.42 7.56
CA ILE A 128 -6.63 -14.28 8.08
C ILE A 128 -7.83 -14.77 8.90
N ILE A 129 -8.60 -15.70 8.35
CA ILE A 129 -9.79 -16.27 9.00
C ILE A 129 -9.40 -16.99 10.29
N ALA A 130 -8.37 -17.83 10.27
CA ALA A 130 -7.94 -18.58 11.44
C ALA A 130 -7.45 -17.67 12.58
N LYS A 131 -6.76 -16.56 12.25
CA LYS A 131 -6.20 -15.66 13.26
C LYS A 131 -7.18 -14.62 13.78
N THR A 132 -8.16 -14.22 12.98
CA THR A 132 -8.99 -13.04 13.27
C THR A 132 -10.48 -13.34 13.34
N GLY A 133 -10.94 -14.43 12.73
CA GLY A 133 -12.36 -14.71 12.54
C GLY A 133 -13.07 -13.79 11.54
N TYR A 134 -12.35 -12.86 10.91
CA TYR A 134 -12.90 -11.89 9.96
C TYR A 134 -12.66 -12.30 8.50
N THR A 135 -13.53 -11.77 7.63
CA THR A 135 -13.43 -11.84 6.17
C THR A 135 -13.64 -10.45 5.59
N ARG A 136 -13.42 -10.28 4.29
CA ARG A 136 -13.70 -9.04 3.55
C ARG A 136 -12.97 -7.81 4.12
N PRO A 137 -11.62 -7.86 4.17
CA PRO A 137 -10.80 -6.73 4.57
C PRO A 137 -11.04 -5.53 3.63
N HIS A 138 -11.11 -4.33 4.19
CA HIS A 138 -11.46 -3.12 3.46
C HIS A 138 -10.45 -2.00 3.73
N THR A 139 -10.66 -1.19 4.76
CA THR A 139 -9.84 0.01 4.99
C THR A 139 -8.55 -0.35 5.71
N VAL A 140 -7.42 0.14 5.21
CA VAL A 140 -6.08 -0.08 5.79
C VAL A 140 -5.54 1.22 6.39
N HIS A 141 -5.05 1.16 7.63
CA HIS A 141 -4.37 2.27 8.28
C HIS A 141 -3.05 1.85 8.94
N CYS A 142 -2.01 2.64 8.70
CA CYS A 142 -0.72 2.57 9.39
C CYS A 142 -0.83 3.24 10.77
N GLY A 143 -0.96 2.44 11.82
CA GLY A 143 -0.92 2.93 13.19
C GLY A 143 0.50 3.04 13.75
N PRO A 144 0.65 3.64 14.93
CA PRO A 144 1.96 3.80 15.57
C PRO A 144 2.55 2.47 16.03
N ASP A 145 1.72 1.48 16.34
CA ASP A 145 2.06 0.19 16.94
C ASP A 145 1.71 -1.03 16.05
N ALA A 146 0.75 -0.89 15.14
CA ALA A 146 0.36 -1.96 14.21
C ALA A 146 -0.20 -1.40 12.89
N ILE A 147 -0.41 -2.30 11.93
CA ILE A 147 -1.22 -2.03 10.75
C ILE A 147 -2.63 -2.50 11.08
N TYR A 148 -3.62 -1.65 10.86
CA TYR A 148 -5.03 -1.90 11.16
C TYR A 148 -5.81 -2.08 9.87
N ILE A 149 -6.65 -3.11 9.81
CA ILE A 149 -7.49 -3.41 8.64
C ILE A 149 -8.93 -3.63 9.13
N SER A 150 -9.89 -2.88 8.59
CA SER A 150 -11.31 -3.10 8.87
C SER A 150 -11.86 -4.29 8.06
N ALA A 151 -12.91 -4.93 8.55
CA ALA A 151 -13.63 -6.01 7.86
C ALA A 151 -15.13 -5.67 7.72
N LEU A 152 -15.78 -6.17 6.66
CA LEU A 152 -17.22 -5.97 6.38
C LEU A 152 -18.06 -7.23 6.66
#